data_AF-A0A6S6S6Q2-F1
#
_entry.id   AF-A0A6S6S6Q2-F1
#
_cell.length_a   1.000
_cell.length_b   1.000
_cell.length_c   1.000
_cell.angle_alpha   90.00
_cell.angle_beta   90.00
_cell.angle_gamma   90.00
#
_symmetry.space_group_name_H-M   'P 1'
#
loop_
_entity.id
_entity.type
_entity.pdbx_description
1 polymer ?
#
loop_
_entity_poly.entity_id
_entity_poly.type
_entity_poly.pdbx_seq_one_letter_code
_entity_poly.pdbx_strand_id
1 'polypeptide(L)'
;MKKNSFILVALLLLGMGQSHASSVNNQIFSVDNKDGKITAKTIEKAFNGAGVTVDVNNNMNSIFEKRYKKTHHQAYNLAIFSNNELVTKLMKKYPKIGLITPLSMSIYSNDKTNTINISTLSLKGMARVTDIPEDNPHLIAYADIVDKALKSALPKGKYVVKHEKPIKPLYLVI
;
A
#
# COMPACT_ATOMS: atom_id res chain seq x y z
N MET A 1 -50.93 -23.14 -18.16
CA MET A 1 -49.56 -23.28 -18.69
C MET A 1 -48.62 -22.41 -17.85
N LYS A 2 -47.76 -23.04 -17.04
CA LYS A 2 -46.71 -22.39 -16.25
C LYS A 2 -45.56 -21.97 -17.17
N LYS A 3 -45.21 -20.68 -17.21
CA LYS A 3 -43.93 -20.21 -17.78
C LYS A 3 -43.40 -19.00 -16.98
N ASN A 4 -42.40 -19.32 -16.15
CA ASN A 4 -41.16 -18.59 -15.88
C ASN A 4 -41.23 -17.05 -15.78
N SER A 5 -41.33 -16.56 -14.54
CA SER A 5 -40.94 -15.19 -14.21
C SER A 5 -40.07 -15.23 -12.93
N PHE A 6 -38.82 -15.64 -13.07
CA PHE A 6 -37.88 -15.69 -11.92
C PHE A 6 -36.41 -15.42 -12.29
N ILE A 7 -36.14 -14.76 -13.42
CA ILE A 7 -34.78 -14.42 -13.84
C ILE A 7 -34.77 -12.96 -14.28
N LEU A 8 -34.78 -12.02 -13.34
CA LEU A 8 -34.37 -10.63 -13.62
C LEU A 8 -33.94 -9.83 -12.39
N VAL A 9 -34.16 -10.33 -11.18
CA VAL A 9 -33.75 -9.64 -9.94
C VAL A 9 -32.30 -9.99 -9.50
N ALA A 10 -31.71 -11.05 -10.06
CA ALA A 10 -30.37 -11.51 -9.67
C ALA A 10 -29.19 -10.72 -10.29
N LEU A 11 -29.42 -9.87 -11.31
CA LEU A 11 -28.35 -9.15 -12.00
C LEU A 11 -28.01 -7.76 -11.40
N LEU A 12 -28.81 -7.26 -10.46
CA LEU A 12 -28.61 -5.94 -9.85
C LEU A 12 -27.71 -5.95 -8.59
N LEU A 13 -27.23 -7.12 -8.15
CA LEU A 13 -26.40 -7.25 -6.94
C LEU A 13 -24.89 -7.39 -7.19
N LEU A 14 -24.43 -7.39 -8.45
CA LEU A 14 -22.99 -7.49 -8.79
C LEU A 14 -22.30 -6.14 -9.01
N GLY A 15 -23.02 -5.03 -8.81
CA GLY A 15 -22.51 -3.67 -8.90
C GLY A 15 -22.12 -3.05 -7.56
N MET A 16 -21.74 -3.85 -6.54
CA MET A 16 -21.02 -3.29 -5.40
C MET A 16 -19.65 -2.83 -5.90
N GLY A 17 -19.62 -1.61 -6.43
CA GLY A 17 -18.40 -0.90 -6.75
C GLY A 17 -17.49 -1.03 -5.55
N GLN A 18 -16.31 -1.59 -5.77
CA GLN A 18 -15.26 -1.48 -4.79
C GLN A 18 -14.99 0.01 -4.65
N SER A 19 -15.49 0.58 -3.56
CA SER A 19 -15.14 1.94 -3.16
C SER A 19 -13.63 1.96 -2.96
N HIS A 20 -12.90 2.46 -3.96
CA HIS A 20 -11.48 2.80 -3.84
C HIS A 20 -11.35 4.00 -2.89
N ALA A 21 -11.55 3.76 -1.59
CA ALA A 21 -11.33 4.76 -0.56
C ALA A 21 -9.83 4.89 -0.30
N SER A 22 -9.15 5.60 -1.21
CA SER A 22 -7.83 6.21 -1.00
C SER A 22 -7.67 7.41 -1.94
N SER A 23 -8.29 8.54 -1.59
CA SER A 23 -8.15 9.81 -2.32
C SER A 23 -6.79 10.50 -2.13
N VAL A 24 -5.91 9.90 -1.31
CA VAL A 24 -4.59 10.39 -0.89
C VAL A 24 -3.47 9.72 -1.68
N ASN A 25 -2.37 10.44 -1.94
CA ASN A 25 -1.24 9.91 -2.73
C ASN A 25 -0.42 8.85 -1.97
N ASN A 26 -0.41 8.93 -0.64
CA ASN A 26 0.18 7.92 0.25
C ASN A 26 -0.94 7.30 1.08
N GLN A 27 -0.98 5.97 1.12
CA GLN A 27 -1.98 5.19 1.83
C GLN A 27 -1.35 4.41 2.98
N ILE A 28 -2.15 4.12 4.01
CA ILE A 28 -1.75 3.31 5.15
C ILE A 28 -2.74 2.17 5.31
N PHE A 29 -2.24 0.94 5.28
CA PHE A 29 -3.01 -0.26 5.64
C PHE A 29 -2.66 -0.66 7.07
N SER A 30 -3.68 -0.85 7.92
CA SER A 30 -3.51 -0.97 9.37
C SER A 30 -4.35 -2.11 9.94
N VAL A 31 -3.83 -2.78 10.96
CA VAL A 31 -4.54 -3.81 11.71
C VAL A 31 -4.15 -3.77 13.20
N ASP A 32 -5.08 -4.18 14.07
CA ASP A 32 -4.77 -4.45 15.48
C ASP A 32 -3.70 -5.55 15.56
N ASN A 33 -2.70 -5.33 16.39
CA ASN A 33 -1.58 -6.24 16.61
C ASN A 33 -1.26 -6.36 18.10
N LYS A 34 -2.28 -6.35 18.97
CA LYS A 34 -2.11 -6.44 20.43
C LYS A 34 -1.42 -7.72 20.87
N ASP A 35 -1.58 -8.81 20.12
CA ASP A 35 -0.92 -10.09 20.40
C ASP A 35 0.52 -10.17 19.84
N GLY A 36 0.98 -9.13 19.14
CA GLY A 36 2.34 -9.01 18.62
C GLY A 36 2.71 -10.04 17.55
N LYS A 37 1.76 -10.80 17.00
CA LYS A 37 2.06 -11.88 16.06
C LYS A 37 2.48 -11.40 14.69
N ILE A 38 2.04 -10.21 14.28
CA ILE A 38 2.42 -9.64 13.00
C ILE A 38 3.71 -8.85 13.18
N THR A 39 4.73 -9.24 12.43
CA THR A 39 6.08 -8.67 12.46
C THR A 39 6.54 -8.32 11.05
N ALA A 40 7.62 -7.54 10.93
CA ALA A 40 8.23 -7.25 9.63
C ALA A 40 8.60 -8.54 8.85
N LYS A 41 9.01 -9.62 9.55
CA LYS A 41 9.34 -10.91 8.94
C LYS A 41 8.11 -11.66 8.43
N THR A 42 6.99 -11.65 9.17
CA THR A 42 5.76 -12.30 8.70
C THR A 42 5.15 -11.55 7.53
N ILE A 43 5.26 -10.20 7.52
CA ILE A 43 4.87 -9.35 6.39
C ILE A 43 5.70 -9.70 5.16
N GLU A 44 7.02 -9.79 5.29
CA GLU A 44 7.92 -10.16 4.20
C GLU A 44 7.55 -11.53 3.59
N LYS A 45 7.32 -12.53 4.44
CA LYS A 45 6.87 -13.86 3.99
C LYS A 45 5.56 -13.79 3.20
N ALA A 46 4.60 -12.98 3.65
CA ALA A 46 3.31 -12.83 2.97
C ALA A 46 3.43 -12.10 1.62
N PHE A 47 4.30 -11.10 1.51
CA PHE A 47 4.58 -10.40 0.26
C PHE A 47 5.23 -11.32 -0.77
N ASN A 48 6.28 -12.05 -0.36
CA ASN A 48 6.94 -13.05 -1.22
C ASN A 48 5.93 -14.10 -1.71
N GLY A 49 5.07 -14.60 -0.82
CA GLY A 49 3.99 -15.54 -1.17
C GLY A 49 2.91 -14.98 -2.10
N ALA A 50 2.79 -13.65 -2.20
CA ALA A 50 1.87 -12.97 -3.09
C ALA A 50 2.48 -12.61 -4.46
N GLY A 51 3.75 -12.97 -4.72
CA GLY A 51 4.45 -12.63 -5.95
C GLY A 51 5.07 -11.22 -5.95
N VAL A 52 5.26 -10.63 -4.77
CA VAL A 52 5.99 -9.36 -4.59
C VAL A 52 7.26 -9.66 -3.81
N THR A 53 8.41 -9.57 -4.47
CA THR A 53 9.71 -9.85 -3.86
C THR A 53 10.05 -8.75 -2.86
N VAL A 54 10.54 -9.12 -1.69
CA VAL A 54 11.11 -8.17 -0.72
C VAL A 54 12.62 -8.18 -0.86
N ASP A 55 13.20 -7.11 -1.40
CA ASP A 55 14.64 -7.05 -1.63
C ASP A 55 15.40 -6.63 -0.37
N VAL A 56 14.79 -5.77 0.46
CA VAL A 56 15.36 -5.25 1.70
C VAL A 56 14.26 -5.07 2.74
N ASN A 57 14.57 -5.35 4.01
CA ASN A 57 13.69 -5.13 5.16
C ASN A 57 14.51 -4.67 6.37
N ASN A 58 14.88 -3.39 6.39
CA ASN A 58 15.83 -2.84 7.36
C ASN A 58 15.13 -2.35 8.61
N ASN A 59 15.56 -2.84 9.78
CA ASN A 59 15.15 -2.29 11.08
C ASN A 59 15.76 -0.89 11.28
N MET A 60 14.95 0.13 11.11
CA MET A 60 15.37 1.53 11.19
C MET A 60 15.57 2.00 12.63
N ASN A 61 14.92 1.36 13.61
CA ASN A 61 15.14 1.68 15.02
C ASN A 61 16.59 1.44 15.44
N SER A 62 17.26 0.41 14.90
CA SER A 62 18.69 0.18 15.17
C SER A 62 19.56 1.37 14.76
N ILE A 63 19.29 1.95 13.59
CA ILE A 63 20.01 3.12 13.06
C ILE A 63 19.67 4.36 13.87
N PHE A 64 18.38 4.58 14.15
CA PHE A 64 17.91 5.75 14.87
C PHE A 64 18.37 5.78 16.32
N GLU A 65 18.37 4.64 17.00
CA GLU A 65 18.90 4.53 18.36
C GLU A 65 20.40 4.86 18.39
N LYS A 66 21.17 4.33 17.42
CA LYS A 66 22.60 4.61 17.34
C LYS A 66 22.89 6.10 17.12
N ARG A 67 22.17 6.75 16.20
CA ARG A 67 22.45 8.12 15.74
C ARG A 67 21.77 9.21 16.58
N TYR A 68 20.54 8.97 17.01
CA TYR A 68 19.68 9.98 17.63
C TYR A 68 19.28 9.65 19.07
N LYS A 69 19.64 8.47 19.60
CA LYS A 69 19.33 8.04 20.99
C LYS A 69 17.85 8.09 21.34
N LYS A 70 17.00 7.98 20.31
CA LYS A 70 15.55 8.08 20.43
C LYS A 70 14.89 7.35 19.27
N THR A 71 13.84 6.60 19.61
CA THR A 71 12.93 5.97 18.67
C THR A 71 11.49 6.42 18.97
N HIS A 72 10.63 6.40 17.96
CA HIS A 72 9.24 6.88 18.05
C HIS A 72 8.20 5.77 17.96
N HIS A 73 8.61 4.61 17.45
CA HIS A 73 7.78 3.42 17.29
C HIS A 73 8.56 2.26 17.91
N GLN A 74 7.88 1.35 18.61
CA GLN A 74 8.54 0.12 19.09
C GLN A 74 9.11 -0.72 17.94
N ALA A 75 8.38 -0.82 16.83
CA ALA A 75 8.85 -1.44 15.60
C ALA A 75 8.83 -0.42 14.46
N TYR A 76 9.96 -0.27 13.76
CA TYR A 76 10.02 0.48 12.51
C TYR A 76 11.00 -0.16 11.53
N ASN A 77 10.48 -0.56 10.37
CA ASN A 77 11.25 -1.09 9.27
C ASN A 77 11.00 -0.27 7.99
N LEU A 78 12.08 -0.07 7.23
CA LEU A 78 12.01 0.40 5.84
C LEU A 78 12.24 -0.80 4.95
N ALA A 79 11.26 -1.13 4.12
CA ALA A 79 11.32 -2.26 3.21
C ALA A 79 11.11 -1.80 1.76
N ILE A 80 11.78 -2.47 0.82
CA ILE A 80 11.63 -2.21 -0.61
C ILE A 80 11.14 -3.48 -1.30
N PHE A 81 10.20 -3.29 -2.21
CA PHE A 81 9.44 -4.37 -2.82
C PHE A 81 9.48 -4.28 -4.34
N SER A 82 9.68 -5.41 -5.00
CA SER A 82 9.80 -5.49 -6.45
C SER A 82 8.83 -6.49 -7.08
N ASN A 83 8.39 -6.17 -8.30
CA ASN A 83 7.74 -7.11 -9.20
C ASN A 83 8.29 -6.85 -10.61
N ASN A 84 9.38 -7.54 -10.94
CA ASN A 84 10.15 -7.27 -12.16
C ASN A 84 9.33 -7.47 -13.43
N GLU A 85 8.38 -8.40 -13.43
CA GLU A 85 7.54 -8.68 -14.60
C GLU A 85 6.63 -7.48 -14.96
N LEU A 86 5.85 -6.98 -13.99
CA LEU A 86 4.95 -5.84 -14.21
C LEU A 86 5.73 -4.54 -14.43
N VAL A 87 6.81 -4.33 -13.68
CA VAL A 87 7.66 -3.15 -13.85
C VAL A 87 8.29 -3.12 -15.24
N THR A 88 8.77 -4.25 -15.76
CA THR A 88 9.35 -4.30 -17.11
C THR A 88 8.33 -3.97 -18.20
N LYS A 89 7.05 -4.38 -18.03
CA LYS A 89 5.96 -4.01 -18.95
C LYS A 89 5.73 -2.50 -18.96
N LEU A 90 5.76 -1.85 -17.79
CA LEU A 90 5.61 -0.40 -17.66
C LEU A 90 6.84 0.36 -18.18
N MET A 91 8.04 -0.06 -17.81
CA MET A 91 9.30 0.64 -18.06
C MET A 91 9.56 0.94 -19.54
N LYS A 92 9.15 0.04 -20.45
CA LYS A 92 9.34 0.20 -21.91
C LYS A 92 8.65 1.44 -22.46
N LYS A 93 7.48 1.78 -21.94
CA LYS A 93 6.66 2.92 -22.40
C LYS A 93 6.72 4.10 -21.43
N TYR A 94 6.97 3.82 -20.16
CA TYR A 94 6.93 4.77 -19.07
C TYR A 94 8.18 4.63 -18.19
N PRO A 95 9.36 5.10 -18.66
CA PRO A 95 10.62 4.95 -17.92
C PRO A 95 10.61 5.65 -16.55
N LYS A 96 9.73 6.64 -16.36
CA LYS A 96 9.49 7.30 -15.07
C LYS A 96 8.98 6.36 -13.97
N ILE A 97 8.50 5.15 -14.30
CA ILE A 97 8.21 4.12 -13.28
C ILE A 97 9.43 3.82 -12.40
N GLY A 98 10.65 4.01 -12.96
CA GLY A 98 11.92 3.91 -12.24
C GLY A 98 12.03 4.78 -10.99
N LEU A 99 11.28 5.89 -10.91
CA LEU A 99 11.28 6.79 -9.75
C LEU A 99 10.66 6.15 -8.48
N ILE A 100 9.85 5.10 -8.66
CA ILE A 100 9.16 4.41 -7.57
C ILE A 100 9.50 2.92 -7.51
N THR A 101 10.47 2.43 -8.29
CA THR A 101 10.84 1.01 -8.34
C THR A 101 12.32 0.81 -7.96
N PRO A 102 12.64 -0.03 -6.96
CA PRO A 102 11.71 -0.82 -6.14
C PRO A 102 10.83 0.07 -5.24
N LEU A 103 9.61 -0.39 -4.97
CA LEU A 103 8.61 0.37 -4.23
C LEU A 103 8.94 0.33 -2.74
N SER A 104 9.24 1.51 -2.19
CA SER A 104 9.53 1.68 -0.78
C SER A 104 8.25 1.67 0.07
N MET A 105 8.28 0.97 1.20
CA MET A 105 7.21 0.96 2.19
C MET A 105 7.76 1.08 3.61
N SER A 106 7.02 1.80 4.44
CA SER A 106 7.28 1.90 5.87
C SER A 106 6.40 0.92 6.64
N ILE A 107 7.01 0.02 7.40
CA ILE A 107 6.31 -0.90 8.31
C ILE A 107 6.54 -0.39 9.73
N TYR A 108 5.50 -0.03 10.46
CA TYR A 108 5.66 0.55 11.80
C TYR A 108 4.53 0.20 12.77
N SER A 109 4.87 0.12 14.06
CA SER A 109 3.89 0.03 15.14
C SER A 109 3.34 1.41 15.51
N ASN A 110 2.06 1.48 15.84
CA ASN A 110 1.52 2.59 16.62
C ASN A 110 1.23 2.10 18.03
N ASP A 111 2.12 2.46 18.95
CA ASP A 111 2.14 1.94 20.31
C ASP A 111 0.93 2.41 21.13
N LYS A 112 0.35 3.57 20.78
CA LYS A 112 -0.86 4.09 21.45
C LYS A 112 -2.10 3.28 21.09
N THR A 113 -2.18 2.79 19.86
CA THR A 113 -3.33 2.04 19.36
C THR A 113 -3.08 0.54 19.27
N ASN A 114 -1.88 0.07 19.61
CA ASN A 114 -1.43 -1.31 19.44
C ASN A 114 -1.70 -1.84 18.02
N THR A 115 -1.43 -1.02 17.00
CA THR A 115 -1.60 -1.43 15.60
C THR A 115 -0.26 -1.58 14.91
N ILE A 116 -0.20 -2.45 13.90
CA ILE A 116 0.87 -2.45 12.92
C ILE A 116 0.35 -1.87 11.61
N ASN A 117 1.20 -1.10 10.95
CA ASN A 117 0.84 -0.27 9.80
C ASN A 117 1.85 -0.48 8.69
N ILE A 118 1.37 -0.51 7.45
CA ILE A 118 2.20 -0.46 6.24
C ILE A 118 1.79 0.79 5.46
N SER A 119 2.73 1.72 5.27
CA SER A 119 2.54 2.92 4.44
C SER A 119 3.21 2.73 3.09
N THR A 120 2.49 3.03 2.01
CA THR A 120 3.00 2.94 0.63
C THR A 120 2.23 3.88 -0.30
N LEU A 121 2.70 4.08 -1.52
CA LEU A 121 1.97 4.85 -2.53
C LEU A 121 0.64 4.16 -2.89
N SER A 122 -0.40 4.96 -3.09
CA SER A 122 -1.65 4.51 -3.71
C SER A 122 -1.51 4.48 -5.23
N LEU A 123 -2.45 3.87 -5.96
CA LEU A 123 -2.50 3.95 -7.43
C LEU A 123 -2.40 5.41 -7.91
N LYS A 124 -3.20 6.30 -7.31
CA LYS A 124 -3.15 7.75 -7.55
C LYS A 124 -1.77 8.36 -7.27
N GLY A 125 -1.12 7.97 -6.17
CA GLY A 125 0.24 8.40 -5.85
C GLY A 125 1.28 7.91 -6.85
N MET A 126 1.19 6.65 -7.27
CA MET A 126 2.06 6.07 -8.29
C MET A 126 1.88 6.81 -9.62
N ALA A 127 0.64 7.03 -10.06
CA ALA A 127 0.30 7.77 -11.27
C ALA A 127 0.88 9.18 -11.22
N ARG A 128 0.66 9.91 -10.12
CA ARG A 128 1.16 11.27 -9.92
C ARG A 128 2.69 11.37 -10.00
N VAL A 129 3.43 10.45 -9.38
CA VAL A 129 4.91 10.52 -9.35
C VAL A 129 5.52 10.14 -10.70
N THR A 130 4.86 9.23 -11.42
CA THR A 130 5.41 8.63 -12.65
C THR A 130 4.89 9.26 -13.93
N ASP A 131 3.89 10.15 -13.84
CA ASP A 131 3.11 10.68 -14.97
C ASP A 131 2.44 9.60 -15.84
N ILE A 132 2.24 8.39 -15.28
CA ILE A 132 1.49 7.33 -15.93
C ILE A 132 0.00 7.57 -15.67
N PRO A 133 -0.88 7.47 -16.68
CA PRO A 133 -2.32 7.60 -16.45
C PRO A 133 -2.82 6.66 -15.37
N GLU A 134 -3.68 7.15 -14.47
CA GLU A 134 -4.21 6.35 -13.35
C GLU A 134 -5.05 5.16 -13.84
N ASP A 135 -5.68 5.28 -15.01
CA ASP A 135 -6.45 4.25 -15.69
C ASP A 135 -5.58 3.28 -16.53
N ASN A 136 -4.25 3.42 -16.49
CA ASN A 136 -3.37 2.52 -17.22
C ASN A 136 -3.48 1.09 -16.66
N PRO A 137 -3.79 0.08 -17.49
CA PRO A 137 -4.08 -1.28 -17.01
C PRO A 137 -2.86 -1.96 -16.36
N HIS A 138 -1.64 -1.62 -16.76
CA HIS A 138 -0.43 -2.18 -16.15
C HIS A 138 -0.12 -1.52 -14.80
N LEU A 139 -0.42 -0.23 -14.64
CA LEU A 139 -0.27 0.46 -13.37
C LEU A 139 -1.33 -0.02 -12.36
N ILE A 140 -2.57 -0.20 -12.81
CA ILE A 140 -3.64 -0.82 -12.02
C ILE A 140 -3.21 -2.22 -11.56
N ALA A 141 -2.76 -3.08 -12.48
CA ALA A 141 -2.30 -4.42 -12.13
C ALA A 141 -1.14 -4.42 -11.11
N TYR A 142 -0.24 -3.42 -11.20
CA TYR A 142 0.83 -3.25 -10.23
C TYR A 142 0.32 -2.80 -8.85
N ALA A 143 -0.66 -1.88 -8.80
CA ALA A 143 -1.30 -1.50 -7.55
C ALA A 143 -2.11 -2.66 -6.93
N ASP A 144 -2.79 -3.46 -7.75
CA ASP A 144 -3.60 -4.59 -7.31
C ASP A 144 -2.76 -5.71 -6.68
N ILE A 145 -1.59 -6.01 -7.23
CA ILE A 145 -0.70 -7.02 -6.62
C ILE A 145 -0.14 -6.53 -5.29
N VAL A 146 0.12 -5.23 -5.14
CA VAL A 146 0.52 -4.62 -3.87
C VAL A 146 -0.63 -4.68 -2.86
N ASP A 147 -1.86 -4.34 -3.26
CA ASP A 147 -3.05 -4.45 -2.41
C ASP A 147 -3.31 -5.89 -1.94
N LYS A 148 -3.16 -6.86 -2.85
CA LYS A 148 -3.26 -8.29 -2.51
C LYS A 148 -2.19 -8.69 -1.48
N ALA A 149 -0.95 -8.24 -1.67
CA ALA A 149 0.13 -8.50 -0.72
C ALA A 149 -0.15 -7.87 0.66
N LEU A 150 -0.65 -6.62 0.69
CA LEU A 150 -1.07 -5.93 1.92
C LEU A 150 -2.16 -6.70 2.67
N LYS A 151 -3.21 -7.14 1.97
CA LYS A 151 -4.32 -7.92 2.55
C LYS A 151 -3.88 -9.30 3.05
N SER A 152 -2.91 -9.92 2.37
CA SER A 152 -2.30 -11.18 2.79
C SER A 152 -1.45 -10.99 4.05
N ALA A 153 -0.65 -9.91 4.10
CA ALA A 153 0.27 -9.61 5.19
C ALA A 153 -0.44 -9.18 6.47
N LEU A 154 -1.52 -8.40 6.36
CA LEU A 154 -2.33 -7.92 7.47
C LEU A 154 -3.78 -8.44 7.33
N PRO A 155 -4.06 -9.71 7.66
CA PRO A 155 -5.42 -10.24 7.62
C PRO A 155 -6.36 -9.41 8.49
N LYS A 156 -7.54 -9.05 7.98
CA LYS A 156 -8.49 -8.11 8.61
C LYS A 156 -8.02 -6.66 8.71
N GLY A 157 -6.91 -6.32 8.04
CA GLY A 157 -6.45 -4.95 7.92
C GLY A 157 -7.42 -4.08 7.13
N LYS A 158 -7.31 -2.78 7.33
CA LYS A 158 -8.11 -1.76 6.65
C LYS A 158 -7.27 -0.56 6.28
N TYR A 159 -7.66 0.12 5.20
CA TYR A 159 -7.07 1.41 4.86
C TYR A 159 -7.50 2.47 5.87
N VAL A 160 -6.53 3.24 6.36
CA VAL A 160 -6.78 4.36 7.26
C VAL A 160 -7.22 5.56 6.43
N VAL A 161 -8.45 6.03 6.66
CA VAL A 161 -8.95 7.25 6.04
C VAL A 161 -8.20 8.45 6.63
N LYS A 162 -7.39 9.11 5.81
CA LYS A 162 -6.77 10.40 6.16
C LYS A 162 -7.55 11.53 5.52
N HIS A 163 -8.02 12.46 6.34
CA HIS A 163 -8.37 13.79 5.86
C HIS A 163 -7.07 14.60 5.74
N GLU A 164 -6.63 14.89 4.51
CA GLU A 164 -5.54 15.84 4.32
C GLU A 164 -5.99 17.21 4.81
N LYS A 165 -5.28 17.79 5.77
CA LYS A 165 -5.41 19.23 6.03
C LYS A 165 -4.78 19.95 4.83
N PRO A 166 -5.45 20.96 4.25
CA PRO A 166 -4.89 21.70 3.13
C PRO A 166 -3.52 22.27 3.54
N ILE A 167 -2.52 22.00 2.71
CA ILE A 167 -1.18 22.57 2.87
C ILE A 167 -1.36 24.07 2.68
N LYS A 168 -1.14 24.88 3.72
CA LYS A 168 -1.06 26.33 3.54
C LYS A 168 0.08 26.61 2.55
N PRO A 169 -0.13 27.40 1.48
CA PRO A 169 0.95 27.74 0.58
C PRO A 169 2.07 28.38 1.39
N LEU A 170 3.28 27.87 1.21
CA LEU A 170 4.47 28.49 1.73
C LEU A 170 4.65 29.78 0.92
N TYR A 171 4.23 30.92 1.49
CA TYR A 171 4.58 32.21 0.90
C TYR A 171 6.10 32.30 0.91
N LEU A 172 6.69 32.26 -0.28
CA LEU A 172 8.09 32.54 -0.51
C LEU A 172 8.27 34.03 -0.16
N VAL A 173 8.78 34.31 1.04
CA VAL A 173 9.35 35.63 1.32
C VAL A 173 10.71 35.63 0.63
N ILE A 174 10.72 36.17 -0.58
CA ILE A 174 11.92 36.62 -1.28
C ILE A 174 12.21 38.05 -0.83
#